data_AF-A0A8T4WBP0-F1
#
_entry.id   AF-A0A8T4WBP0-F1
#
_cell.length_a   1.000
_cell.length_b   1.000
_cell.length_c   1.000
_cell.angle_alpha   90.00
_cell.angle_beta   90.00
_cell.angle_gamma   90.00
#
_symmetry.space_group_name_H-M   'P 1'
#
loop_
_entity.id
_entity.type
_entity.pdbx_description
1 polymer ?
#
loop_
_entity_poly.entity_id
_entity_poly.type
_entity_poly.pdbx_seq_one_letter_code
_entity_poly.pdbx_strand_id
1 'polypeptide(L)'
;MEAWKIHAIEVSLGLSKPKDIQSGLAVKSKEIPLFGPFLNRSPQGEISGKSVAIQDESADEAIFWPSLSIRDRNRRQAIRRTADEALMKAAEEQFPTVMFFTAGLEATGVPSWEIAEEITNAIYQAAQQETSVKEVVVIAGTDVQISSFQYTLNNTRLLFSQE
;
A
#
# COMPACT_ATOMS: atom_id res chain seq x y z
N MET A 1 1.27 12.03 -11.72
CA MET A 1 0.59 11.67 -10.46
C MET A 1 -0.79 12.25 -10.55
N GLU A 2 -1.81 11.44 -10.27
CA GLU A 2 -3.19 11.91 -10.19
C GLU A 2 -3.57 12.02 -8.71
N ALA A 3 -4.51 12.90 -8.38
CA ALA A 3 -4.92 13.16 -7.01
C ALA A 3 -6.44 13.08 -6.86
N TRP A 4 -6.89 12.51 -5.75
CA TRP A 4 -8.29 12.37 -5.35
C TRP A 4 -8.48 13.00 -3.98
N LYS A 5 -9.66 13.54 -3.73
CA LYS A 5 -10.03 14.00 -2.39
C LYS A 5 -11.03 13.06 -1.76
N ILE A 6 -10.62 12.40 -0.68
CA ILE A 6 -11.50 11.58 0.17
C ILE A 6 -11.72 12.35 1.47
N HIS A 7 -12.85 13.06 1.56
CA HIS A 7 -13.16 13.98 2.67
C HIS A 7 -12.01 14.98 2.94
N ALA A 8 -11.33 14.84 4.08
CA ALA A 8 -10.25 15.71 4.51
C ALA A 8 -8.85 15.25 4.05
N ILE A 9 -8.75 14.04 3.47
CA ILE A 9 -7.48 13.45 3.01
C ILE A 9 -7.37 13.61 1.49
N GLU A 10 -6.24 14.14 1.04
CA GLU A 10 -5.82 14.11 -0.36
C GLU A 10 -5.06 12.81 -0.63
N VAL A 11 -5.42 12.10 -1.69
CA VAL A 11 -4.82 10.82 -2.08
C VAL A 11 -4.14 10.97 -3.42
N SER A 12 -2.83 10.89 -3.45
CA SER A 12 -2.01 10.96 -4.67
C SER A 12 -1.60 9.56 -5.12
N LEU A 13 -1.71 9.26 -6.42
CA LEU A 13 -1.37 7.96 -7.00
C LEU A 13 -0.33 8.11 -8.11
N GLY A 14 0.73 7.30 -8.05
CA GLY A 14 1.74 7.24 -9.10
C GLY A 14 2.70 6.05 -8.96
N LEU A 15 3.63 5.93 -9.91
CA LEU A 15 4.68 4.89 -9.91
C LEU A 15 5.92 5.31 -9.11
N SER A 16 5.99 6.56 -8.67
CA SER A 16 7.12 7.10 -7.93
C SER A 16 6.65 8.11 -6.89
N LYS A 17 7.43 8.23 -5.83
CA LYS A 17 7.23 9.23 -4.78
C LYS A 17 7.44 10.64 -5.35
N PRO A 18 6.59 11.63 -4.98
CA PRO A 18 6.90 13.04 -5.20
C PRO A 18 8.26 13.44 -4.59
N LYS A 19 8.99 14.35 -5.26
CA LYS A 19 10.32 14.80 -4.79
C LYS A 19 10.25 15.76 -3.59
N ASP A 20 9.10 16.38 -3.40
CA ASP A 20 8.77 17.38 -2.39
C ASP A 20 8.34 16.77 -1.05
N ILE A 21 8.00 15.48 -1.03
CA ILE A 21 7.71 14.77 0.22
C ILE A 21 9.02 14.33 0.86
N GLN A 22 9.38 14.99 1.96
CA GLN A 22 10.63 14.76 2.68
C GLN A 22 10.44 14.01 4.00
N SER A 23 9.23 14.02 4.57
CA SER A 23 8.91 13.45 5.88
C SER A 23 7.55 12.76 5.86
N GLY A 24 7.36 11.80 6.76
CA GLY A 24 6.13 11.01 6.86
C GLY A 24 6.36 9.53 7.18
N LEU A 25 5.25 8.81 7.31
CA LEU A 25 5.24 7.38 7.61
C LEU A 25 5.18 6.57 6.31
N ALA A 26 6.17 5.72 6.08
CA ALA A 26 6.16 4.80 4.93
C ALA A 26 5.58 3.43 5.30
N VAL A 27 4.82 2.83 4.40
CA VAL A 27 4.38 1.44 4.47
C VAL A 27 4.95 0.70 3.28
N LYS A 28 5.90 -0.22 3.52
CA LYS A 28 6.67 -0.85 2.45
C LYS A 28 6.96 -2.32 2.74
N SER A 29 7.39 -3.05 1.72
CA SER A 29 7.85 -4.43 1.94
C SER A 29 9.26 -4.41 2.51
N LYS A 30 9.56 -5.26 3.50
CA LYS A 30 10.93 -5.39 4.02
C LYS A 30 11.88 -5.88 2.93
N GLU A 31 11.38 -6.80 2.11
CA GLU A 31 12.07 -7.42 0.99
C GLU A 31 11.12 -7.55 -0.19
N ILE A 32 11.60 -7.26 -1.40
CA ILE A 32 10.85 -7.54 -2.64
C ILE A 32 11.48 -8.78 -3.30
N PRO A 33 10.72 -9.87 -3.51
CA PRO A 33 11.24 -11.00 -4.28
C PRO A 33 11.45 -10.58 -5.74
N LEU A 34 12.67 -10.75 -6.26
CA LEU A 34 13.03 -10.38 -7.64
C LEU A 34 12.45 -11.31 -8.71
N PHE A 35 11.97 -12.48 -8.29
CA PHE A 35 11.36 -13.47 -9.16
C PHE A 35 9.97 -13.78 -8.58
N GLY A 36 8.92 -13.43 -9.31
CA GLY A 36 7.54 -13.64 -8.88
C GLY A 36 7.25 -15.10 -8.54
N PRO A 37 6.10 -15.40 -7.91
CA PRO A 37 5.75 -16.73 -7.40
C PRO A 37 5.73 -17.85 -8.46
N PHE A 38 5.80 -17.50 -9.75
CA PHE A 38 5.79 -18.42 -10.88
C PHE A 38 7.18 -18.77 -11.44
N LEU A 39 8.25 -18.05 -11.07
CA LEU A 39 9.59 -18.22 -11.66
C LEU A 39 10.57 -18.98 -10.75
N ASN A 40 10.23 -19.21 -9.48
CA ASN A 40 11.07 -19.95 -8.54
C ASN A 40 10.65 -21.42 -8.41
N ARG A 41 10.65 -22.17 -9.52
CA ARG A 41 10.67 -23.64 -9.46
C ARG A 41 12.02 -24.17 -9.93
N SER A 42 12.98 -24.21 -9.02
CA SER A 42 14.08 -25.18 -9.10
C SER A 42 13.48 -26.60 -8.99
N PRO A 43 13.92 -27.58 -9.79
CA PRO A 43 13.40 -28.96 -9.73
C PRO A 43 13.54 -29.66 -8.36
N GLN A 44 14.26 -29.05 -7.41
CA GLN A 44 14.65 -29.65 -6.12
C GLN A 44 14.02 -28.98 -4.88
N GLY A 45 13.06 -28.06 -5.03
CA GLY A 45 12.23 -27.62 -3.90
C GLY A 45 12.86 -26.64 -2.90
N GLU A 46 14.08 -26.17 -3.10
CA GLU A 46 14.66 -25.08 -2.30
C GLU A 46 14.22 -23.70 -2.83
N ILE A 47 13.59 -22.92 -1.95
CA ILE A 47 13.25 -21.51 -2.17
C ILE A 47 14.53 -20.69 -2.01
N SER A 48 15.35 -20.61 -3.05
CA SER A 48 16.46 -19.65 -3.12
C SER A 48 16.04 -18.44 -3.94
N GLY A 49 15.06 -17.69 -3.45
CA GLY A 49 14.64 -16.43 -4.07
C GLY A 49 15.59 -15.31 -3.68
N LYS A 50 16.28 -14.71 -4.64
CA LYS A 50 17.01 -13.45 -4.40
C LYS A 50 15.98 -12.35 -4.09
N SER A 51 16.09 -11.75 -2.91
CA SER A 51 15.32 -10.57 -2.51
C SER A 51 16.19 -9.32 -2.52
N VAL A 52 15.57 -8.16 -2.75
CA VAL A 52 16.22 -6.86 -2.53
C VAL A 52 15.60 -6.22 -1.31
N ALA A 53 16.44 -5.85 -0.34
CA ALA A 53 16.04 -5.02 0.78
C ALA A 53 15.81 -3.58 0.30
N ILE A 54 14.67 -2.99 0.63
CA ILE A 54 14.36 -1.60 0.30
C ILE A 54 15.05 -0.68 1.32
N GLN A 55 16.29 -0.29 1.05
CA GLN A 55 16.86 0.90 1.69
C GLN A 55 16.12 2.12 1.14
N ASP A 56 15.41 2.82 2.01
CA ASP A 56 14.80 4.10 1.67
C ASP A 56 15.14 5.03 2.83
N GLU A 57 15.93 6.07 2.53
CA GLU A 57 16.42 7.08 3.48
C GLU A 57 15.41 8.24 3.65
N SER A 58 14.23 8.14 3.03
CA SER A 58 13.37 9.30 2.76
C SER A 58 12.06 9.35 3.56
N ALA A 59 11.91 8.50 4.58
CA ALA A 59 10.78 8.51 5.52
C ALA A 59 11.32 8.47 6.96
N ASP A 60 10.67 9.19 7.87
CA ASP A 60 11.08 9.26 9.27
C ASP A 60 10.89 7.91 9.97
N GLU A 61 9.84 7.20 9.55
CA GLU A 61 9.53 5.88 10.06
C GLU A 61 8.92 4.98 8.97
N ALA A 62 9.05 3.66 9.15
CA ALA A 62 8.47 2.66 8.28
C ALA A 62 7.71 1.58 9.05
N ILE A 63 6.48 1.29 8.59
CA ILE A 63 5.76 0.05 8.86
C ILE A 63 5.99 -0.90 7.69
N PHE A 64 6.11 -2.19 8.00
CA PHE A 64 6.31 -3.20 6.97
C PHE A 64 5.02 -3.95 6.65
N TRP A 65 4.76 -4.13 5.36
CA TRP A 65 3.75 -5.09 4.93
C TRP A 65 4.07 -6.48 5.51
N PRO A 66 3.06 -7.23 5.97
CA PRO A 66 3.27 -8.62 6.33
C PRO A 66 3.74 -9.41 5.09
N SER A 67 4.50 -10.48 5.32
CA SER A 67 4.84 -11.41 4.26
C SER A 67 3.56 -12.14 3.84
N LEU A 68 3.08 -11.85 2.63
CA LEU A 68 1.84 -12.38 2.07
C LEU A 68 2.13 -13.08 0.75
N SER A 69 1.17 -13.91 0.32
CA SER A 69 1.13 -14.57 -0.96
C SER A 69 -0.33 -14.78 -1.39
N ILE A 70 -0.54 -15.13 -2.67
CA ILE A 70 -1.87 -15.49 -3.17
C ILE A 70 -2.52 -16.67 -2.42
N ARG A 71 -1.72 -17.50 -1.74
CA ARG A 71 -2.23 -18.68 -1.00
C ARG A 71 -2.79 -18.32 0.37
N ASP A 72 -2.44 -17.16 0.88
CA ASP A 72 -2.87 -16.72 2.21
C ASP A 72 -4.33 -16.29 2.16
N ARG A 73 -5.19 -17.02 2.88
CA ARG A 73 -6.64 -16.78 2.88
C ARG A 73 -7.01 -15.47 3.55
N ASN A 74 -6.19 -15.01 4.49
CA ASN A 74 -6.37 -13.76 5.24
C ASN A 74 -5.61 -12.57 4.62
N ARG A 75 -5.05 -12.69 3.40
CA ARG A 75 -4.22 -11.63 2.79
C ARG A 75 -4.92 -10.27 2.71
N ARG A 76 -6.21 -10.25 2.33
CA ARG A 76 -7.02 -9.03 2.27
C ARG A 76 -7.11 -8.34 3.64
N GLN A 77 -7.50 -9.11 4.66
CA GLN A 77 -7.58 -8.62 6.04
C GLN A 77 -6.21 -8.14 6.55
N ALA A 78 -5.12 -8.83 6.19
CA ALA A 78 -3.77 -8.45 6.59
C ALA A 78 -3.34 -7.13 5.94
N ILE A 79 -3.59 -6.95 4.64
CA ILE A 79 -3.35 -5.67 3.94
C ILE A 79 -4.14 -4.55 4.61
N ARG A 80 -5.44 -4.79 4.83
CA ARG A 80 -6.34 -3.84 5.45
C ARG A 80 -5.87 -3.41 6.83
N ARG A 81 -5.58 -4.39 7.69
CA ARG A 81 -5.11 -4.16 9.06
C ARG A 81 -3.81 -3.35 9.07
N THR A 82 -2.84 -3.68 8.23
CA THR A 82 -1.58 -2.92 8.16
C THR A 82 -1.80 -1.49 7.66
N ALA A 83 -2.74 -1.29 6.73
CA ALA A 83 -3.11 0.05 6.28
C ALA A 83 -3.81 0.87 7.40
N ASP A 84 -4.74 0.27 8.13
CA ASP A 84 -5.39 0.89 9.28
C ASP A 84 -4.36 1.23 10.38
N GLU A 85 -3.47 0.29 10.72
CA GLU A 85 -2.40 0.49 11.71
C GLU A 85 -1.48 1.65 11.31
N ALA A 86 -1.15 1.79 10.03
CA ALA A 86 -0.34 2.89 9.53
C ALA A 86 -1.05 4.25 9.62
N LEU A 87 -2.32 4.31 9.20
CA LEU A 87 -3.10 5.56 9.27
C LEU A 87 -3.33 5.99 10.72
N MET A 88 -3.61 5.02 11.62
CA MET A 88 -3.76 5.27 13.05
C MET A 88 -2.46 5.76 13.67
N LYS A 89 -1.34 5.08 13.40
CA LYS A 89 -0.03 5.48 13.91
C LYS A 89 0.37 6.87 13.40
N ALA A 90 0.15 7.14 12.12
CA ALA A 90 0.40 8.47 11.56
C ALA A 90 -0.44 9.56 12.23
N ALA A 91 -1.68 9.24 12.59
CA ALA A 91 -2.53 10.15 13.35
C ALA A 91 -2.01 10.39 14.78
N GLU A 92 -1.63 9.32 15.48
CA GLU A 92 -1.10 9.38 16.86
C GLU A 92 0.22 10.15 16.95
N GLU A 93 1.12 9.93 15.99
CA GLU A 93 2.44 10.55 15.92
C GLU A 93 2.46 11.86 15.12
N GLN A 94 1.28 12.33 14.68
CA GLN A 94 1.10 13.60 13.96
C GLN A 94 1.86 13.68 12.62
N PHE A 95 2.09 12.54 11.96
CA PHE A 95 2.59 12.52 10.59
C PHE A 95 1.48 13.02 9.64
N PRO A 96 1.71 14.11 8.87
CA PRO A 96 0.71 14.63 7.94
C PRO A 96 0.59 13.79 6.67
N THR A 97 1.61 12.97 6.36
CA THR A 97 1.71 12.20 5.12
C THR A 97 1.98 10.73 5.40
N VAL A 98 1.20 9.86 4.75
CA VAL A 98 1.41 8.39 4.75
C VAL A 98 1.69 7.91 3.33
N MET A 99 2.73 7.11 3.15
CA MET A 99 3.17 6.63 1.85
C MET A 99 3.04 5.11 1.75
N PHE A 100 2.16 4.61 0.88
CA PHE A 100 1.97 3.19 0.64
C PHE A 100 2.75 2.72 -0.58
N PHE A 101 3.83 1.96 -0.37
CA PHE A 101 4.62 1.33 -1.43
C PHE A 101 4.16 -0.10 -1.66
N THR A 102 3.46 -0.36 -2.76
CA THR A 102 2.70 -1.61 -2.96
C THR A 102 3.38 -2.62 -3.89
N ALA A 103 4.52 -2.28 -4.48
CA ALA A 103 5.25 -3.15 -5.41
C ALA A 103 5.58 -4.53 -4.83
N GLY A 104 5.95 -4.61 -3.54
CA GLY A 104 6.27 -5.90 -2.92
C GLY A 104 5.05 -6.80 -2.68
N LEU A 105 3.86 -6.24 -2.47
CA LEU A 105 2.61 -7.04 -2.40
C LEU A 105 2.31 -7.69 -3.75
N GLU A 106 2.47 -6.96 -4.84
CA GLU A 106 2.29 -7.49 -6.20
C GLU A 106 3.35 -8.53 -6.56
N ALA A 107 4.61 -8.31 -6.18
CA ALA A 107 5.70 -9.26 -6.40
C ALA A 107 5.46 -10.64 -5.76
N THR A 108 4.63 -10.70 -4.71
CA THR A 108 4.21 -11.95 -4.06
C THR A 108 2.95 -12.60 -4.68
N GLY A 109 2.42 -12.01 -5.75
CA GLY A 109 1.26 -12.50 -6.49
C GLY A 109 -0.09 -12.12 -5.88
N VAL A 110 -0.15 -11.18 -4.94
CA VAL A 110 -1.43 -10.63 -4.46
C VAL A 110 -2.09 -9.86 -5.61
N PRO A 111 -3.38 -10.12 -5.93
CA PRO A 111 -4.08 -9.41 -6.99
C PRO A 111 -4.15 -7.90 -6.75
N SER A 112 -3.86 -7.10 -7.78
CA SER A 112 -3.80 -5.63 -7.69
C SER A 112 -5.12 -4.99 -7.25
N TRP A 113 -6.26 -5.58 -7.62
CA TRP A 113 -7.59 -5.12 -7.20
C TRP A 113 -7.82 -5.31 -5.70
N GLU A 114 -7.31 -6.39 -5.09
CA GLU A 114 -7.43 -6.61 -3.65
C GLU A 114 -6.58 -5.61 -2.87
N ILE A 115 -5.36 -5.34 -3.35
CA ILE A 115 -4.48 -4.33 -2.75
C ILE A 115 -5.16 -2.96 -2.79
N ALA A 116 -5.72 -2.60 -3.95
CA ALA A 116 -6.40 -1.32 -4.14
C ALA A 116 -7.64 -1.17 -3.25
N GLU A 117 -8.52 -2.18 -3.25
CA GLU A 117 -9.75 -2.15 -2.47
C GLU A 117 -9.48 -1.99 -0.97
N GLU A 118 -8.57 -2.79 -0.41
CA GLU A 118 -8.29 -2.76 1.04
C GLU A 118 -7.60 -1.48 1.49
N ILE A 119 -6.64 -0.97 0.71
CA ILE A 119 -5.94 0.29 1.04
C ILE A 119 -6.90 1.48 0.89
N THR A 120 -7.68 1.55 -0.19
CA THR A 120 -8.66 2.64 -0.33
C THR A 120 -9.74 2.58 0.73
N ASN A 121 -10.19 1.40 1.13
CA ASN A 121 -11.15 1.24 2.22
C ASN A 121 -10.57 1.75 3.56
N ALA A 122 -9.30 1.41 3.88
CA ALA A 122 -8.61 1.94 5.06
C ALA A 122 -8.56 3.49 5.05
N ILE A 123 -8.17 4.08 3.91
CA ILE A 123 -8.13 5.54 3.74
C ILE A 123 -9.52 6.15 3.92
N TYR A 124 -10.55 5.54 3.32
CA TYR A 124 -11.92 6.03 3.42
C TYR A 124 -12.43 6.04 4.86
N GLN A 125 -12.17 4.97 5.62
CA GLN A 125 -12.56 4.88 7.01
C GLN A 125 -11.78 5.87 7.89
N ALA A 126 -10.47 6.00 7.68
CA ALA A 126 -9.65 7.00 8.38
C ALA A 126 -10.11 8.43 8.09
N ALA A 127 -10.51 8.74 6.85
CA ALA A 127 -10.96 10.06 6.44
C ALA A 127 -12.32 10.48 7.02
N GLN A 128 -13.09 9.54 7.58
CA GLN A 128 -14.34 9.82 8.29
C GLN A 128 -14.12 10.17 9.77
N GLN A 129 -12.94 9.87 10.30
CA GLN A 129 -12.56 10.15 11.69
C GLN A 129 -11.77 11.46 11.75
N GLU A 130 -11.65 12.03 12.95
CA GLU A 130 -10.74 13.16 13.16
C GLU A 130 -9.30 12.66 13.02
N THR A 131 -8.57 13.15 12.02
CA THR A 131 -7.20 12.71 11.72
C THR A 131 -6.28 13.87 11.36
N SER A 132 -5.03 13.79 11.83
CA SER A 132 -3.95 14.70 11.44
C SER A 132 -3.39 14.38 10.06
N VAL A 133 -3.64 13.18 9.53
CA VAL A 133 -3.22 12.79 8.18
C VAL A 133 -3.94 13.67 7.15
N LYS A 134 -3.17 14.37 6.32
CA LYS A 134 -3.67 15.27 5.28
C LYS A 134 -3.46 14.69 3.89
N GLU A 135 -2.37 13.97 3.71
CA GLU A 135 -2.00 13.38 2.43
C GLU A 135 -1.72 11.88 2.57
N VAL A 136 -2.23 11.11 1.63
CA VAL A 136 -1.85 9.73 1.42
C VAL A 136 -1.27 9.59 0.02
N VAL A 137 -0.06 9.08 -0.09
CA VAL A 137 0.57 8.82 -1.38
C VAL A 137 0.63 7.32 -1.60
N VAL A 138 0.03 6.85 -2.68
CA VAL A 138 0.09 5.47 -3.13
C VAL A 138 1.11 5.36 -4.25
N ILE A 139 2.19 4.64 -3.98
CA ILE A 139 3.27 4.34 -4.92
C ILE A 139 3.06 2.92 -5.43
N ALA A 140 2.40 2.82 -6.59
CA ALA A 140 2.07 1.55 -7.23
C ALA A 140 3.30 0.91 -7.90
N GLY A 141 3.30 -0.42 -7.97
CA GLY A 141 4.35 -1.21 -8.63
C GLY A 141 4.23 -1.27 -10.15
N THR A 142 3.01 -1.21 -10.68
CA THR A 142 2.71 -1.35 -12.11
C THR A 142 1.52 -0.49 -12.56
N ASP A 143 1.39 -0.28 -13.87
CA ASP A 143 0.22 0.40 -14.46
C ASP A 143 -1.10 -0.35 -14.20
N VAL A 144 -1.06 -1.68 -14.10
CA VAL A 144 -2.25 -2.49 -13.75
C VAL A 144 -2.73 -2.14 -12.34
N GLN A 145 -1.79 -1.94 -11.42
CA GLN A 145 -2.12 -1.51 -10.06
C GLN A 145 -2.61 -0.06 -10.05
N ILE A 146 -2.04 0.84 -10.85
CA ILE A 146 -2.58 2.20 -11.04
C ILE A 146 -4.04 2.15 -11.48
N SER A 147 -4.39 1.37 -12.51
CA SER A 147 -5.79 1.25 -12.97
C SER A 147 -6.71 0.67 -11.89
N SER A 148 -6.23 -0.27 -11.08
CA SER A 148 -6.99 -0.84 -9.97
C SER A 148 -7.29 0.20 -8.88
N PHE A 149 -6.29 1.03 -8.53
CA PHE A 149 -6.47 2.14 -7.60
C PHE A 149 -7.37 3.23 -8.18
N GLN A 150 -7.18 3.64 -9.44
CA GLN A 150 -8.05 4.61 -10.10
C GLN A 150 -9.51 4.16 -10.05
N TYR A 151 -9.78 2.89 -10.37
CA TYR A 151 -11.14 2.35 -10.28
C TYR A 151 -11.70 2.47 -8.86
N THR A 152 -10.94 2.01 -7.86
CA THR A 152 -11.41 2.00 -6.46
C THR A 152 -11.61 3.43 -5.93
N LEU A 153 -10.66 4.34 -6.17
CA LEU A 153 -10.70 5.74 -5.76
C LEU A 153 -11.90 6.47 -6.40
N ASN A 154 -12.14 6.27 -7.70
CA ASN A 154 -13.29 6.85 -8.41
C ASN A 154 -14.64 6.32 -7.90
N ASN A 155 -14.67 5.12 -7.33
CA ASN A 155 -15.88 4.47 -6.87
C ASN A 155 -15.98 4.38 -5.34
N THR A 156 -15.09 5.05 -4.59
CA THR A 156 -14.97 4.94 -3.12
C THR A 156 -16.31 5.01 -2.39
N ARG A 157 -17.16 5.99 -2.74
CA ARG A 157 -18.48 6.12 -2.11
C ARG A 157 -19.40 4.94 -2.43
N LEU A 158 -19.43 4.47 -3.67
CA LEU A 158 -20.27 3.33 -4.05
C LEU A 158 -19.81 2.04 -3.36
N LEU A 159 -18.50 1.89 -3.19
CA LEU A 159 -17.89 0.69 -2.62
C LEU A 159 -18.01 0.63 -1.10
N PHE A 160 -17.95 1.77 -0.39
CA PHE A 160 -17.76 1.77 1.07
C PHE A 160 -18.80 2.58 1.86
N SER A 161 -19.78 3.24 1.23
CA SER A 161 -20.80 4.04 1.95
C SER A 161 -21.93 3.23 2.59
N GLN A 162 -21.91 1.90 2.52
CA GLN A 162 -22.99 1.03 2.99
C GLN A 162 -22.71 0.30 4.31
N GLU A 163 -21.70 0.71 5.07
CA GLU A 163 -21.41 0.17 6.41
C GLU A 163 -21.66 1.20 7.51
#